data_AF-A0AAE3GU86-F1
#
_entry.id   AF-A0AAE3GU86-F1
#
_cell.length_a   1.000
_cell.length_b   1.000
_cell.length_c   1.000
_cell.angle_alpha   90.00
_cell.angle_beta   90.00
_cell.angle_gamma   90.00
#
_symmetry.space_group_name_H-M   'P 1'
#
loop_
_entity.id
_entity.type
_entity.pdbx_description
1 polymer ?
#
loop_
_entity_poly.entity_id
_entity_poly.type
_entity_poly.pdbx_seq_one_letter_code
_entity_poly.pdbx_strand_id
1 'polypeptide(L)'
;MMKLSPKTNKIWLGIPDTPLENIPSSAYLRCYLTTAIKNILSRCGIILNTEEESQEILPNIEELFQSIQKNDYIYQASLSRQLAADLPPDVEQTSLKNEPKDWFIKTADFGDDSDRILQHRDGEFTQLLEEITRYHQIFQQKYDKIILIRPPIYTGYDIQLTAAMECLGYTKEQFQFMIVQPIKLYAFHQATQKIHPIPDLATKVN
;
A
#
# COMPACT_ATOMS: atom_id res chain seq x y z
N MET A 1 28.67 -6.83 32.40
CA MET A 1 28.62 -6.48 30.96
C MET A 1 28.33 -7.74 30.17
N MET A 2 27.09 -7.92 29.72
CA MET A 2 26.67 -9.09 28.95
C MET A 2 26.88 -8.78 27.46
N LYS A 3 27.87 -9.42 26.82
CA LYS A 3 28.10 -9.31 25.37
C LYS A 3 27.09 -10.22 24.66
N LEU A 4 26.03 -9.64 24.11
CA LEU A 4 25.21 -10.31 23.12
C LEU A 4 26.01 -10.38 21.82
N SER A 5 26.44 -11.57 21.43
CA SER A 5 26.94 -11.80 20.07
C SER A 5 25.76 -11.77 19.08
N PRO A 6 25.89 -11.11 17.92
CA PRO A 6 24.85 -11.17 16.91
C PRO A 6 24.71 -12.61 16.41
N LYS A 7 23.52 -13.21 16.56
CA LYS A 7 23.18 -14.49 15.91
C LYS A 7 23.22 -14.27 14.40
N THR A 8 24.29 -14.72 13.74
CA THR A 8 24.34 -14.80 12.29
C THR A 8 23.44 -15.96 11.83
N ASN A 9 22.21 -15.64 11.46
CA ASN A 9 21.33 -16.57 10.76
C ASN A 9 21.85 -16.73 9.33
N LYS A 10 22.47 -17.87 9.02
CA LYS A 10 22.79 -18.24 7.63
C LYS A 10 21.53 -18.82 7.00
N ILE A 11 20.94 -18.10 6.04
CA ILE A 11 19.71 -18.50 5.34
C ILE A 11 20.10 -19.00 3.94
N TRP A 12 19.76 -20.25 3.64
CA TRP A 12 19.89 -20.85 2.31
C TRP A 12 18.50 -20.89 1.67
N LEU A 13 18.34 -20.23 0.52
CA LEU A 13 17.10 -20.23 -0.26
C LEU A 13 17.28 -21.15 -1.47
N GLY A 14 16.75 -22.37 -1.39
CA GLY A 14 16.70 -23.30 -2.50
C GLY A 14 15.57 -22.93 -3.46
N ILE A 15 15.92 -22.68 -4.72
CA ILE A 15 14.96 -22.75 -5.85
C ILE A 15 14.79 -24.26 -6.15
N PRO A 16 13.61 -24.74 -6.58
CA PRO A 16 13.43 -26.16 -6.88
C PRO A 16 14.54 -26.69 -7.81
N ASP A 17 15.15 -27.83 -7.44
CA ASP A 17 16.06 -28.58 -8.33
C ASP A 17 15.31 -29.23 -9.50
N THR A 18 13.98 -29.08 -9.54
CA THR A 18 13.13 -29.49 -10.65
C THR A 18 13.52 -28.71 -11.90
N PRO A 19 14.00 -29.38 -12.96
CA PRO A 19 14.27 -28.72 -14.24
C PRO A 19 13.04 -27.91 -14.69
N LEU A 20 13.23 -26.71 -15.24
CA LEU A 20 12.16 -25.78 -15.61
C LEU A 20 11.07 -26.44 -16.50
N GLU A 21 11.48 -27.38 -17.34
CA GLU A 21 10.64 -28.22 -18.20
C GLU A 21 9.63 -29.11 -17.46
N ASN A 22 9.85 -29.39 -16.18
CA ASN A 22 9.01 -30.22 -15.33
C ASN A 22 8.15 -29.39 -14.36
N ILE A 23 8.19 -28.06 -14.43
CA ILE A 23 7.35 -27.18 -13.61
C ILE A 23 5.96 -27.09 -14.24
N PRO A 24 4.89 -27.50 -13.53
CA PRO A 24 3.57 -27.69 -14.12
C PRO A 24 2.87 -26.38 -14.51
N SER A 25 3.18 -25.26 -13.83
CA SER A 25 2.67 -23.93 -14.16
C SER A 25 3.44 -22.82 -13.43
N SER A 26 3.25 -21.57 -13.87
CA SER A 26 3.78 -20.39 -13.18
C SER A 26 3.11 -20.19 -11.82
N ALA A 27 1.84 -20.59 -11.69
CA ALA A 27 1.11 -20.62 -10.42
C ALA A 27 1.79 -21.54 -9.39
N TYR A 28 2.24 -22.72 -9.81
CA TYR A 28 2.97 -23.64 -8.94
C TYR A 28 4.27 -23.03 -8.40
N LEU A 29 5.08 -22.41 -9.28
CA LEU A 29 6.31 -21.73 -8.88
C LEU A 29 6.04 -20.60 -7.87
N ARG A 30 5.01 -19.77 -8.14
CA ARG A 30 4.59 -18.70 -7.22
C ARG A 30 4.18 -19.26 -5.86
N CYS A 31 3.31 -20.27 -5.82
CA CYS A 31 2.86 -20.89 -4.56
C CYS A 31 4.03 -21.48 -3.76
N TYR A 32 4.97 -22.14 -4.44
CA TYR A 32 6.16 -22.70 -3.80
C TYR A 32 7.04 -21.62 -3.19
N LEU A 33 7.38 -20.57 -3.95
CA LEU A 33 8.18 -19.44 -3.46
C LEU A 33 7.49 -18.72 -2.30
N THR A 34 6.20 -18.44 -2.43
CA THR A 34 5.40 -17.83 -1.35
C THR A 34 5.42 -18.71 -0.09
N THR A 35 5.27 -20.02 -0.23
CA THR A 35 5.31 -20.96 0.91
C THR A 35 6.68 -20.99 1.58
N ALA A 36 7.76 -21.03 0.79
CA ALA A 36 9.12 -20.99 1.30
C ALA A 36 9.38 -19.68 2.09
N ILE A 37 8.94 -18.53 1.56
CA ILE A 37 9.04 -17.24 2.23
C ILE A 37 8.22 -17.23 3.53
N LYS A 38 6.94 -17.67 3.48
CA LYS A 38 6.08 -17.78 4.68
C LYS A 38 6.76 -18.61 5.78
N ASN A 39 7.37 -19.74 5.41
CA ASN A 39 8.08 -20.62 6.35
C ASN A 39 9.36 -20.01 6.93
N ILE A 40 10.10 -19.20 6.17
CA ILE A 40 11.28 -18.49 6.68
C ILE A 40 10.85 -17.43 7.69
N LEU A 41 9.82 -16.64 7.36
CA LEU A 41 9.32 -15.57 8.22
C LEU A 41 8.79 -16.12 9.56
N SER A 42 8.02 -17.21 9.53
CA SER A 42 7.51 -17.84 10.77
C SER A 42 8.64 -18.33 11.68
N ARG A 43 9.72 -18.89 11.13
CA ARG A 43 10.91 -19.29 11.88
C ARG A 43 11.69 -18.12 12.49
N CYS A 44 11.53 -16.93 11.94
CA CYS A 44 12.08 -15.69 12.51
C CYS A 44 11.18 -15.08 13.60
N GLY A 45 10.06 -15.73 13.95
CA GLY A 45 9.07 -15.20 14.90
C GLY A 45 8.13 -14.16 14.29
N ILE A 46 8.13 -14.03 12.95
CA ILE A 46 7.23 -13.12 12.23
C ILE A 46 5.96 -13.90 11.87
N ILE A 47 4.83 -13.51 12.46
CA ILE A 47 3.52 -14.02 12.07
C ILE A 47 3.07 -13.25 10.83
N LEU A 48 2.76 -13.96 9.75
CA LEU A 48 2.31 -13.37 8.50
C LEU A 48 0.84 -13.71 8.29
N ASN A 49 -0.03 -12.69 8.35
CA ASN A 49 -1.44 -12.84 8.07
C ASN A 49 -1.70 -12.31 6.65
N THR A 50 -2.39 -13.10 5.83
CA THR A 50 -2.79 -12.73 4.46
C THR A 50 -4.28 -12.37 4.41
N GLU A 51 -4.69 -11.59 3.41
CA GLU A 51 -6.09 -11.14 3.22
C GLU A 51 -7.12 -12.30 3.21
N GLU A 52 -6.70 -13.53 2.91
CA GLU A 52 -7.56 -14.74 2.95
C GLU A 52 -8.01 -15.17 4.36
N GLU A 53 -7.38 -14.67 5.44
CA GLU A 53 -7.66 -15.09 6.83
C GLU A 53 -8.41 -14.03 7.66
N SER A 54 -8.54 -12.81 7.15
CA SER A 54 -9.33 -11.76 7.80
C SER A 54 -10.80 -11.97 7.51
N GLN A 55 -11.56 -12.45 8.50
CA GLN A 55 -13.02 -12.34 8.48
C GLN A 55 -13.40 -10.86 8.23
N GLU A 56 -14.20 -10.65 7.18
CA GLU A 56 -14.65 -9.35 6.67
C GLU A 56 -15.43 -8.57 7.73
N ILE A 57 -14.74 -7.84 8.61
CA ILE A 57 -15.34 -6.66 9.24
C ILE A 57 -15.10 -5.53 8.25
N LEU A 58 -16.13 -5.19 7.47
CA LEU A 58 -16.05 -4.05 6.56
C LEU A 58 -15.64 -2.80 7.36
N PRO A 59 -14.57 -2.09 6.96
CA PRO A 59 -14.16 -0.88 7.65
C PRO A 59 -15.30 0.14 7.71
N ASN A 60 -15.64 0.59 8.92
CA ASN A 60 -16.63 1.63 9.13
C ASN A 60 -16.01 3.00 8.83
N ILE A 61 -16.13 3.43 7.57
CA ILE A 61 -15.57 4.68 7.07
C ILE A 61 -16.15 5.88 7.82
N GLU A 62 -17.45 5.88 8.12
CA GLU A 62 -18.10 6.98 8.84
C GLU A 62 -17.55 7.14 10.25
N GLU A 63 -17.35 6.03 10.97
CA GLU A 63 -16.79 6.03 12.32
C GLU A 63 -15.36 6.58 12.34
N LEU A 64 -14.50 6.10 11.44
CA LEU A 64 -13.15 6.66 11.35
C LEU A 64 -13.21 8.13 11.01
N PHE A 65 -13.98 8.51 9.98
CA PHE A 65 -14.07 9.88 9.52
C PHE A 65 -14.49 10.84 10.64
N GLN A 66 -15.55 10.50 11.38
CA GLN A 66 -15.99 11.28 12.55
C GLN A 66 -14.91 11.38 13.63
N SER A 67 -14.12 10.32 13.84
CA SER A 67 -13.05 10.33 14.84
C SER A 67 -11.87 11.23 14.45
N ILE A 68 -11.53 11.31 13.15
CA ILE A 68 -10.38 12.09 12.67
C ILE A 68 -10.74 13.54 12.31
N GLN A 69 -12.02 13.90 12.21
CA GLN A 69 -12.46 15.28 11.88
C GLN A 69 -11.90 16.35 12.83
N LYS A 70 -11.57 15.99 14.06
CA LYS A 70 -11.02 16.90 15.08
C LYS A 70 -9.48 16.93 15.09
N ASN A 71 -8.82 16.12 14.27
CA ASN A 71 -7.37 16.08 14.17
C ASN A 71 -6.88 17.36 13.46
N ASP A 72 -5.81 17.96 13.96
CA ASP A 72 -5.19 19.17 13.41
C ASP A 72 -4.74 19.03 11.95
N TYR A 73 -4.57 17.80 11.46
CA TYR A 73 -4.27 17.50 10.06
C TYR A 73 -5.49 17.43 9.15
N ILE A 74 -6.70 17.53 9.68
CA ILE A 74 -7.94 17.54 8.91
C ILE A 74 -8.52 18.95 8.90
N TYR A 75 -8.99 19.42 7.75
CA TYR A 75 -9.62 20.74 7.61
C TYR A 75 -10.70 20.73 6.54
N GLN A 76 -11.57 21.74 6.59
CA GLN A 76 -12.62 21.94 5.60
C GLN A 76 -12.38 23.25 4.87
N ALA A 77 -12.35 23.21 3.54
CA ALA A 77 -12.09 24.38 2.70
C ALA A 77 -12.70 24.22 1.31
N SER A 78 -12.82 25.30 0.55
CA SER A 78 -13.28 25.25 -0.84
C SER A 78 -12.16 24.83 -1.80
N LEU A 79 -10.91 25.05 -1.42
CA LEU A 79 -9.70 24.66 -2.13
C LEU A 79 -8.67 24.06 -1.15
N SER A 80 -7.74 23.26 -1.67
CA SER A 80 -6.59 22.82 -0.87
C SER A 80 -5.69 24.00 -0.52
N ARG A 81 -4.92 23.87 0.58
CA ARG A 81 -3.94 24.89 0.99
C ARG A 81 -2.97 25.28 -0.13
N GLN A 82 -2.56 24.31 -0.97
CA GLN A 82 -1.60 24.54 -2.05
C GLN A 82 -2.24 25.32 -3.20
N LEU A 83 -3.50 25.05 -3.53
CA LEU A 83 -4.21 25.82 -4.56
C LEU A 83 -4.59 27.23 -4.09
N ALA A 84 -4.83 27.39 -2.78
CA ALA A 84 -5.12 28.69 -2.19
C ALA A 84 -3.87 29.55 -1.97
N ALA A 85 -2.66 29.00 -2.12
CA ALA A 85 -1.40 29.68 -1.76
C ALA A 85 -1.14 30.96 -2.58
N ASP A 86 -1.60 31.02 -3.83
CA ASP A 86 -1.45 32.18 -4.71
C ASP A 86 -2.60 33.19 -4.59
N LEU A 87 -3.56 32.93 -3.70
CA LEU A 87 -4.75 33.78 -3.48
C LEU A 87 -4.57 34.65 -2.22
N PRO A 88 -5.36 35.73 -2.07
CA PRO A 88 -5.36 36.52 -0.84
C PRO A 88 -5.62 35.64 0.40
N PRO A 89 -4.96 35.93 1.55
CA PRO A 89 -5.07 35.10 2.75
C PRO A 89 -6.49 35.03 3.32
N ASP A 90 -7.34 36.00 2.96
CA ASP A 90 -8.74 36.10 3.34
C ASP A 90 -9.71 35.56 2.26
N VAL A 91 -9.21 34.85 1.25
CA VAL A 91 -10.02 34.37 0.11
C VAL A 91 -11.20 33.48 0.55
N GLU A 92 -10.99 32.66 1.58
CA GLU A 92 -12.01 31.79 2.20
C GLU A 92 -13.07 32.59 2.98
N GLN A 93 -12.77 33.81 3.42
CA GLN A 93 -13.72 34.70 4.09
C GLN A 93 -14.34 35.74 3.14
N THR A 94 -13.78 35.89 1.94
CA THR A 94 -14.21 36.84 0.92
C THR A 94 -14.81 36.11 -0.28
N SER A 95 -14.03 35.86 -1.32
CA SER A 95 -14.49 35.34 -2.62
C SER A 95 -15.06 33.94 -2.54
N LEU A 96 -14.53 33.07 -1.68
CA LEU A 96 -14.95 31.68 -1.53
C LEU A 96 -15.85 31.44 -0.30
N LYS A 97 -16.29 32.49 0.39
CA LYS A 97 -17.05 32.38 1.65
C LYS A 97 -18.28 31.49 1.56
N ASN A 98 -19.00 31.56 0.43
CA ASN A 98 -20.24 30.82 0.21
C ASN A 98 -20.05 29.63 -0.72
N GLU A 99 -18.80 29.33 -1.11
CA GLU A 99 -18.51 28.17 -1.93
C GLU A 99 -18.60 26.89 -1.09
N PRO A 100 -18.98 25.77 -1.70
CA PRO A 100 -19.02 24.50 -0.99
C PRO A 100 -17.62 24.10 -0.53
N LYS A 101 -17.55 23.27 0.51
CA LYS A 101 -16.27 22.87 1.11
C LYS A 101 -16.13 21.36 1.14
N ASP A 102 -14.97 20.89 0.70
CA ASP A 102 -14.55 19.51 0.81
C ASP A 102 -13.76 19.34 2.13
N TRP A 103 -13.68 18.10 2.62
CA TRP A 103 -12.81 17.76 3.73
C TRP A 103 -11.45 17.30 3.22
N PHE A 104 -10.39 17.92 3.70
CA PHE A 104 -9.02 17.67 3.28
C PHE A 104 -8.18 17.09 4.42
N ILE A 105 -7.19 16.29 4.05
CA ILE A 105 -6.09 15.83 4.89
C ILE A 105 -4.79 16.50 4.46
N LYS A 106 -3.98 16.97 5.41
CA LYS A 106 -2.75 17.76 5.20
C LYS A 106 -1.55 16.95 4.68
N THR A 107 -1.75 16.11 3.66
CA THR A 107 -0.70 15.22 3.12
C THR A 107 0.52 15.97 2.58
N ALA A 108 0.38 17.24 2.17
CA ALA A 108 1.52 18.02 1.71
C ALA A 108 2.56 18.28 2.82
N ASP A 109 2.14 18.27 4.09
CA ASP A 109 3.06 18.40 5.22
C ASP A 109 3.97 17.15 5.38
N PHE A 110 3.61 16.04 4.69
CA PHE A 110 4.28 14.74 4.74
C PHE A 110 4.88 14.32 3.38
N GLY A 111 5.04 15.26 2.46
CA GLY A 111 5.78 15.06 1.20
C GLY A 111 4.93 14.70 -0.01
N ASP A 112 3.61 14.82 0.08
CA ASP A 112 2.72 14.86 -1.09
C ASP A 112 2.77 16.26 -1.76
N ASP A 113 2.40 16.34 -3.03
CA ASP A 113 2.39 17.62 -3.77
C ASP A 113 1.24 18.54 -3.34
N SER A 114 0.12 17.95 -2.90
CA SER A 114 -1.08 18.68 -2.50
C SER A 114 -1.88 17.89 -1.48
N ASP A 115 -2.56 18.60 -0.57
CA ASP A 115 -3.51 18.00 0.35
C ASP A 115 -4.63 17.26 -0.38
N ARG A 116 -4.98 16.07 0.11
CA ARG A 116 -5.97 15.20 -0.52
C ARG A 116 -7.34 15.35 0.11
N ILE A 117 -8.37 15.20 -0.72
CA ILE A 117 -9.76 15.17 -0.27
C ILE A 117 -10.02 13.82 0.39
N LEU A 118 -10.67 13.83 1.56
CA LEU A 118 -11.22 12.65 2.22
C LEU A 118 -12.71 12.47 1.89
N GLN A 119 -13.45 13.58 1.89
CA GLN A 119 -14.88 13.63 1.57
C GLN A 119 -15.17 14.86 0.71
N HIS A 120 -15.90 14.66 -0.37
CA HIS A 120 -16.39 15.74 -1.22
C HIS A 120 -17.53 16.51 -0.53
N ARG A 121 -17.75 17.76 -0.95
CA ARG A 121 -18.79 18.69 -0.51
C ARG A 121 -20.22 18.15 -0.58
N ASP A 122 -20.47 17.17 -1.44
CA ASP A 122 -21.75 16.48 -1.60
C ASP A 122 -21.93 15.32 -0.60
N GLY A 123 -20.89 15.00 0.18
CA GLY A 123 -20.88 13.95 1.19
C GLY A 123 -20.21 12.66 0.73
N GLU A 124 -19.82 12.54 -0.54
CA GLU A 124 -19.22 11.33 -1.08
C GLU A 124 -17.79 11.13 -0.54
N PHE A 125 -17.49 9.92 -0.06
CA PHE A 125 -16.17 9.55 0.43
C PHE A 125 -15.23 9.16 -0.73
N THR A 126 -13.95 9.45 -0.54
CA THR A 126 -12.93 9.13 -1.55
C THR A 126 -12.35 7.73 -1.35
N GLN A 127 -11.83 7.13 -2.43
CA GLN A 127 -11.07 5.88 -2.36
C GLN A 127 -9.87 5.98 -1.41
N LEU A 128 -9.26 7.16 -1.27
CA LEU A 128 -8.18 7.38 -0.32
C LEU A 128 -8.67 7.17 1.13
N LEU A 129 -9.84 7.74 1.48
CA LEU A 129 -10.42 7.53 2.81
C LEU A 129 -10.80 6.06 3.04
N GLU A 130 -11.32 5.36 2.02
CA GLU A 130 -11.59 3.91 2.10
C GLU A 130 -10.32 3.12 2.45
N GLU A 131 -9.22 3.40 1.75
CA GLU A 131 -7.94 2.73 1.99
C GLU A 131 -7.36 3.08 3.37
N ILE A 132 -7.34 4.36 3.76
CA ILE A 132 -6.91 4.78 5.11
C ILE A 132 -7.72 4.02 6.17
N THR A 133 -9.04 3.91 5.99
CA THR A 133 -9.93 3.22 6.94
C THR A 133 -9.55 1.76 7.09
N ARG A 134 -9.33 1.07 5.96
CA ARG A 134 -8.91 -0.32 5.95
C ARG A 134 -7.59 -0.52 6.71
N TYR A 135 -6.58 0.28 6.43
CA TYR A 135 -5.26 0.11 7.05
C TYR A 135 -5.24 0.55 8.52
N HIS A 136 -5.98 1.60 8.87
CA HIS A 136 -6.17 2.01 10.26
C HIS A 136 -6.79 0.86 11.08
N GLN A 137 -7.83 0.20 10.56
CA GLN A 137 -8.46 -0.93 11.24
C GLN A 137 -7.51 -2.12 11.41
N ILE A 138 -6.65 -2.40 10.42
CA ILE A 138 -5.60 -3.42 10.58
C ILE A 138 -4.66 -3.01 11.72
N PHE A 139 -4.21 -1.76 11.81
CA PHE A 139 -3.40 -1.32 12.95
C PHE A 139 -4.13 -1.43 14.30
N GLN A 140 -5.45 -1.20 14.36
CA GLN A 140 -6.24 -1.39 15.58
C GLN A 140 -6.25 -2.84 16.07
N GLN A 141 -5.99 -3.81 15.19
CA GLN A 141 -5.78 -5.22 15.55
C GLN A 141 -4.38 -5.50 16.15
N LYS A 142 -3.61 -4.45 16.47
CA LYS A 142 -2.27 -4.49 17.12
C LYS A 142 -1.16 -5.09 16.26
N TYR A 143 -1.24 -4.90 14.94
CA TYR A 143 -0.09 -5.19 14.07
C TYR A 143 0.94 -4.07 14.20
N ASP A 144 2.21 -4.44 14.34
CA ASP A 144 3.30 -3.47 14.45
C ASP A 144 3.65 -2.81 13.10
N LYS A 145 3.33 -3.49 11.99
CA LYS A 145 3.74 -3.07 10.64
C LYS A 145 2.79 -3.59 9.57
N ILE A 146 2.54 -2.75 8.56
CA ILE A 146 1.87 -3.10 7.30
C ILE A 146 2.87 -2.85 6.16
N ILE A 147 3.03 -3.85 5.28
CA ILE A 147 3.87 -3.74 4.09
C ILE A 147 3.00 -4.03 2.85
N LEU A 148 2.84 -3.03 2.01
CA LEU A 148 2.07 -3.10 0.77
C LEU A 148 3.01 -3.37 -0.40
N ILE A 149 2.84 -4.51 -1.07
CA ILE A 149 3.61 -4.86 -2.25
C ILE A 149 2.75 -4.59 -3.48
N ARG A 150 3.16 -3.64 -4.34
CA ARG A 150 2.35 -3.18 -5.48
C ARG A 150 3.19 -3.05 -6.76
N PRO A 151 2.59 -3.26 -7.95
CA PRO A 151 3.26 -3.02 -9.23
C PRO A 151 3.53 -1.52 -9.46
N PRO A 152 4.44 -1.14 -10.39
CA PRO A 152 4.84 0.25 -10.63
C PRO A 152 3.77 1.09 -11.32
N ILE A 153 2.57 0.56 -11.58
CA ILE A 153 1.46 1.31 -12.17
C ILE A 153 0.79 2.28 -11.18
N TYR A 154 1.12 2.20 -9.89
CA TYR A 154 0.57 3.04 -8.81
C TYR A 154 1.45 4.26 -8.48
N THR A 155 2.32 4.71 -9.39
CA THR A 155 3.28 5.80 -9.12
C THR A 155 2.59 7.05 -8.60
N GLY A 156 3.03 7.53 -7.43
CA GLY A 156 2.52 8.73 -6.78
C GLY A 156 1.41 8.44 -5.78
N TYR A 157 0.61 7.39 -5.97
CA TYR A 157 -0.40 6.99 -5.00
C TYR A 157 0.22 6.43 -3.71
N ASP A 158 1.39 5.80 -3.83
CA ASP A 158 2.22 5.39 -2.70
C ASP A 158 2.59 6.56 -1.78
N ILE A 159 2.90 7.72 -2.37
CA ILE A 159 3.21 8.95 -1.62
C ILE A 159 1.96 9.47 -0.92
N GLN A 160 0.83 9.57 -1.64
CA GLN A 160 -0.45 10.07 -1.11
C GLN A 160 -0.91 9.27 0.10
N LEU A 161 -0.96 7.94 -0.04
CA LEU A 161 -1.43 7.05 1.00
C LEU A 161 -0.46 7.02 2.19
N THR A 162 0.85 7.00 1.93
CA THR A 162 1.85 7.05 3.02
C THR A 162 1.74 8.35 3.81
N ALA A 163 1.67 9.49 3.13
CA ALA A 163 1.50 10.81 3.75
C ALA A 163 0.20 10.89 4.56
N ALA A 164 -0.89 10.32 4.04
CA ALA A 164 -2.15 10.27 4.75
C ALA A 164 -2.06 9.42 6.03
N MET A 165 -1.40 8.27 5.99
CA MET A 165 -1.17 7.46 7.18
C MET A 165 -0.29 8.18 8.22
N GLU A 166 0.67 9.01 7.79
CA GLU A 166 1.47 9.84 8.70
C GLU A 166 0.64 10.93 9.40
N CYS A 167 -0.32 11.56 8.71
CA CYS A 167 -1.30 12.46 9.33
C CYS A 167 -2.14 11.78 10.44
N LEU A 168 -2.33 10.46 10.37
CA LEU A 168 -3.02 9.66 11.39
C LEU A 168 -2.09 9.22 12.55
N GLY A 169 -0.80 9.57 12.49
CA GLY A 169 0.19 9.29 13.53
C GLY A 169 0.98 7.99 13.32
N TYR A 170 0.86 7.34 12.16
CA TYR A 170 1.67 6.17 11.81
C TYR A 170 3.02 6.61 11.23
N THR A 171 4.09 5.88 11.54
CA THR A 171 5.42 6.16 10.98
C THR A 171 5.65 5.46 9.65
N LYS A 172 6.58 5.96 8.82
CA LYS A 172 7.02 5.30 7.58
C LYS A 172 7.61 3.90 7.83
N GLU A 173 8.10 3.64 9.03
CA GLU A 173 8.58 2.32 9.42
C GLU A 173 7.44 1.33 9.67
N GLN A 174 6.28 1.82 10.16
CA GLN A 174 5.08 1.04 10.42
C GLN A 174 4.26 0.82 9.15
N PHE A 175 4.15 1.79 8.25
CA PHE A 175 3.40 1.66 7.01
C PHE A 175 4.31 1.80 5.79
N GLN A 176 4.59 0.69 5.12
CA GLN A 176 5.57 0.62 4.04
C GLN A 176 4.91 0.29 2.72
N PHE A 177 5.17 1.11 1.71
CA PHE A 177 4.79 0.84 0.33
C PHE A 177 6.01 0.38 -0.46
N MET A 178 5.97 -0.84 -0.98
CA MET A 178 7.04 -1.47 -1.75
C MET A 178 6.59 -1.65 -3.20
N ILE A 179 7.16 -0.83 -4.08
CA ILE A 179 6.97 -0.97 -5.52
C ILE A 179 7.83 -2.12 -6.03
N VAL A 180 7.20 -3.12 -6.62
CA VAL A 180 7.87 -4.27 -7.23
C VAL A 180 7.62 -4.28 -8.73
N GLN A 181 8.71 -4.30 -9.51
CA GLN A 181 8.60 -4.37 -10.97
C GLN A 181 8.31 -5.81 -11.40
N PRO A 182 7.20 -6.09 -12.11
CA PRO A 182 6.96 -7.41 -12.65
C PRO A 182 8.02 -7.71 -13.73
N ILE A 183 8.63 -8.90 -13.65
CA ILE A 183 9.61 -9.36 -14.64
C ILE A 183 8.85 -10.13 -15.74
N LYS A 184 9.06 -9.75 -17.00
CA LYS A 184 8.59 -10.53 -18.15
C LYS A 184 9.70 -11.48 -18.59
N LEU A 185 9.41 -12.77 -18.62
CA LEU A 185 10.33 -13.77 -19.14
C LEU A 185 10.18 -13.91 -20.66
N TYR A 186 11.30 -14.01 -21.35
CA TYR A 186 11.35 -14.24 -22.79
C TYR A 186 12.17 -15.49 -23.07
N ALA A 187 11.71 -16.33 -23.99
CA ALA A 187 12.44 -17.49 -24.47
C ALA A 187 13.02 -17.20 -25.85
N PHE A 188 14.27 -17.61 -26.05
CA PHE A 188 14.90 -17.61 -27.35
C PHE A 188 14.71 -18.99 -27.99
N HIS A 189 14.00 -19.04 -29.11
CA HIS A 189 13.79 -20.27 -29.86
C HIS A 189 14.90 -20.46 -30.89
N GLN A 190 15.88 -21.30 -30.56
CA GLN A 190 17.11 -21.47 -31.34
C GLN A 190 16.87 -21.90 -32.79
N ALA A 191 15.89 -22.76 -33.05
CA ALA A 191 15.59 -23.23 -34.41
C ALA A 191 14.98 -22.13 -35.32
N THR A 192 14.24 -21.17 -34.75
CA THR A 192 13.64 -20.07 -35.54
C THR A 192 14.39 -18.75 -35.38
N GLN A 193 15.39 -18.70 -34.49
CA GLN A 193 16.12 -17.49 -34.13
C GLN A 193 15.21 -16.34 -33.66
N LYS A 194 14.05 -16.67 -33.06
CA LYS A 194 13.06 -15.69 -32.60
C LYS A 194 13.00 -15.64 -31.08
N ILE A 195 12.82 -14.43 -30.55
CA ILE A 195 12.49 -14.20 -29.15
C ILE A 195 10.97 -14.13 -29.04
N HIS A 196 10.39 -14.92 -28.14
CA HIS A 196 8.96 -14.87 -27.84
C HIS A 196 8.79 -14.62 -26.34
N PRO A 197 7.82 -13.78 -25.93
CA PRO A 197 7.44 -13.74 -24.52
C PRO A 197 7.05 -15.15 -24.12
N ILE A 198 7.55 -15.62 -22.98
CA ILE A 198 7.03 -16.85 -22.40
C ILE A 198 5.62 -16.49 -21.97
N PRO A 199 4.56 -17.03 -22.60
CA PRO A 199 3.21 -16.76 -22.16
C PRO A 199 3.11 -17.18 -20.70
N ASP A 200 2.30 -16.47 -19.91
CA ASP A 200 1.94 -16.97 -18.59
C ASP A 200 1.51 -18.42 -18.76
N LEU A 201 2.25 -19.35 -18.15
CA LEU A 201 1.97 -20.78 -18.25
C LEU A 201 0.50 -20.96 -17.90
N ALA A 202 -0.31 -21.32 -18.91
CA ALA A 202 -1.75 -21.40 -18.76
C ALA A 202 -2.06 -22.25 -17.53
N THR A 203 -2.83 -21.71 -16.59
CA THR A 203 -3.46 -22.52 -15.56
C THR A 203 -4.33 -23.53 -16.31
N LYS A 204 -3.92 -24.79 -16.34
CA LYS A 204 -4.83 -25.86 -16.75
C LYS A 204 -6.02 -25.78 -15.81
N VAL A 205 -7.14 -25.30 -16.32
CA VAL A 205 -8.44 -25.40 -15.67
C VAL A 205 -8.75 -26.89 -15.70
N ASN A 206 -8.63 -27.55 -14.54
CA ASN A 206 -9.19 -28.88 -14.33
C ASN A 206 -10.64 -28.72 -13.92
#